data_AF-A0A9D7LLE9-F1
#
_entry.id   AF-A0A9D7LLE9-F1
#
_cell.length_a   1.000
_cell.length_b   1.000
_cell.length_c   1.000
_cell.angle_alpha   90.00
_cell.angle_beta   90.00
_cell.angle_gamma   90.00
#
_symmetry.space_group_name_H-M   'P 1'
#
loop_
_entity.id
_entity.type
_entity.pdbx_description
1 polymer ?
#
loop_
_entity_poly.entity_id
_entity_poly.type
_entity_poly.pdbx_seq_one_letter_code
_entity_poly.pdbx_strand_id
1 'polypeptide(L)'
;MLSALRVVVEVVGEAYYDRASWDVMNSEAGFYTDEGAERTFSPGSADGIALVPAPRNPFDKNAVAVFVRRHHIGYLPADLAQVWCRTIKAACEQGYMVTVQGRIWARSRGGGRVSTRVTLSLPESGSLWPANAYPDGDFGILSGDYLRKVTQASRHQDALIAWTGKDLLVELRDIDGRLNALIDGIPVGPLTKASHDTLAPRVATTQPTYVGGIVRPTGTTSVALEVRA
;
A
#
# COMPACT_ATOMS: atom_id res chain seq x y z
N MET A 1 20.57 -0.54 -10.61
CA MET A 1 19.22 -0.01 -10.84
C MET A 1 18.26 -1.19 -10.73
N LEU A 2 17.72 -1.42 -9.53
CA LEU A 2 16.73 -2.47 -9.29
C LEU A 2 15.54 -1.74 -8.67
N SER A 3 14.57 -1.42 -9.53
CA SER A 3 13.20 -1.13 -9.12
C SER A 3 12.79 -2.26 -8.19
N ALA A 4 12.20 -1.97 -7.03
CA ALA A 4 11.52 -3.04 -6.31
C ALA A 4 10.49 -3.65 -7.26
N LEU A 5 10.65 -4.94 -7.50
CA LEU A 5 9.74 -5.69 -8.33
C LEU A 5 8.38 -5.67 -7.62
N ARG A 6 7.36 -5.30 -8.37
CA ARG A 6 5.97 -5.48 -7.95
C ARG A 6 5.46 -6.71 -8.65
N VAL A 7 4.82 -7.59 -7.89
CA VAL A 7 4.12 -8.75 -8.43
C VAL A 7 2.72 -8.31 -8.77
N VAL A 8 2.32 -8.61 -10.00
CA VAL A 8 0.95 -8.45 -10.47
C VAL A 8 0.19 -9.70 -10.09
N VAL A 9 -0.89 -9.52 -9.32
CA VAL A 9 -1.66 -10.61 -8.73
C VAL A 9 -3.09 -10.52 -9.18
N GLU A 10 -3.65 -11.61 -9.70
CA GLU A 10 -5.09 -11.70 -9.96
C GLU A 10 -5.83 -12.16 -8.70
N VAL A 11 -6.91 -11.46 -8.38
CA VAL A 11 -7.81 -11.83 -7.28
C VAL A 11 -8.64 -13.03 -7.70
N VAL A 12 -8.93 -13.92 -6.76
CA VAL A 12 -9.73 -15.13 -6.99
C VAL A 12 -11.11 -15.03 -6.37
N GLY A 13 -12.06 -15.79 -6.93
CA GLY A 13 -13.43 -15.88 -6.42
C GLY A 13 -14.33 -14.69 -6.78
N GLU A 14 -13.87 -13.75 -7.60
CA GLU A 14 -14.63 -12.56 -8.04
C GLU A 14 -15.98 -12.89 -8.70
N ALA A 15 -16.08 -14.05 -9.36
CA ALA A 15 -17.33 -14.55 -9.96
C ALA A 15 -18.47 -14.78 -8.95
N TYR A 16 -18.18 -14.92 -7.65
CA TYR A 16 -19.19 -15.05 -6.60
C TYR A 16 -19.72 -13.69 -6.10
N TYR A 17 -19.19 -12.58 -6.63
CA TYR A 17 -19.43 -11.23 -6.14
C TYR A 17 -19.98 -10.29 -7.23
N ASP A 18 -20.77 -10.83 -8.18
CA ASP A 18 -21.43 -10.08 -9.27
C ASP A 18 -22.01 -8.74 -8.83
N ARG A 19 -22.80 -8.73 -7.73
CA ARG A 19 -23.45 -7.52 -7.23
C ARG A 19 -22.44 -6.48 -6.72
N ALA A 20 -21.39 -6.92 -6.04
CA ALA A 20 -20.33 -6.05 -5.55
C ALA A 20 -19.56 -5.42 -6.71
N SER A 21 -19.18 -6.21 -7.71
CA SER A 21 -18.53 -5.71 -8.92
C SER A 21 -19.43 -4.74 -9.69
N TRP A 22 -20.72 -5.03 -9.77
CA TRP A 22 -21.71 -4.11 -10.35
C TRP A 22 -21.74 -2.78 -9.60
N ASP A 23 -21.87 -2.80 -8.27
CA ASP A 23 -21.96 -1.59 -7.45
C ASP A 23 -20.69 -0.73 -7.54
N VAL A 24 -19.52 -1.35 -7.76
CA VAL A 24 -18.23 -0.66 -7.94
C VAL A 24 -18.10 -0.03 -9.33
N MET A 25 -18.54 -0.71 -10.39
CA MET A 25 -18.20 -0.37 -11.78
C MET A 25 -19.35 0.19 -12.62
N ASN A 26 -20.60 0.15 -12.16
CA ASN A 26 -21.76 0.53 -12.99
C ASN A 26 -21.80 1.99 -13.46
N SER A 27 -21.01 2.87 -12.84
CA SER A 27 -20.88 4.27 -13.22
C SER A 27 -19.78 4.51 -14.26
N GLU A 28 -18.94 3.52 -14.55
CA GLU A 28 -17.80 3.68 -15.45
C GLU A 28 -18.25 3.64 -16.92
N ALA A 29 -17.73 4.57 -17.71
CA ALA A 29 -17.98 4.60 -19.14
C ALA A 29 -17.44 3.32 -19.79
N GLY A 30 -18.29 2.60 -20.54
CA GLY A 30 -17.95 1.30 -21.13
C GLY A 30 -18.46 0.08 -20.37
N PHE A 31 -18.97 0.23 -19.14
CA PHE A 31 -19.40 -0.92 -18.34
C PHE A 31 -20.53 -1.74 -19.00
N TYR A 32 -21.40 -1.08 -19.78
CA TYR A 32 -22.51 -1.70 -20.51
C TYR A 32 -22.17 -2.04 -21.96
N THR A 33 -20.91 -1.92 -22.38
CA THR A 33 -20.46 -2.32 -23.72
C THR A 33 -19.74 -3.66 -23.69
N ASP A 34 -19.48 -4.23 -24.86
CA ASP A 34 -18.79 -5.51 -24.97
C ASP A 34 -17.33 -5.44 -24.53
N GLU A 35 -16.69 -4.28 -24.72
CA GLU A 35 -15.31 -3.99 -24.32
C GLU A 35 -15.14 -3.89 -22.80
N GLY A 36 -16.22 -3.52 -22.08
CA GLY A 36 -16.19 -3.26 -20.65
C GLY A 36 -15.54 -1.93 -20.28
N ALA A 37 -15.44 -1.70 -18.98
CA ALA A 37 -14.76 -0.55 -18.40
C ALA A 37 -13.60 -1.00 -17.52
N GLU A 38 -12.57 -0.17 -17.43
CA GLU A 38 -11.42 -0.35 -16.56
C GLU A 38 -11.27 0.86 -15.64
N ARG A 39 -11.02 0.61 -14.36
CA ARG A 39 -10.71 1.63 -13.37
C ARG A 39 -9.45 1.26 -12.60
N THR A 40 -8.57 2.24 -12.43
CA THR A 40 -7.40 2.13 -11.57
C THR A 40 -7.70 2.72 -10.20
N PHE A 41 -7.25 2.03 -9.16
CA PHE A 41 -7.38 2.43 -7.78
C PHE A 41 -6.01 2.67 -7.19
N SER A 42 -5.84 3.83 -6.58
CA SER A 42 -4.62 4.20 -5.89
C SER A 42 -4.74 3.83 -4.41
N PRO A 43 -3.68 3.30 -3.78
CA PRO A 43 -3.62 3.28 -2.34
C PRO A 43 -3.59 4.73 -1.83
N GLY A 44 -4.23 5.04 -0.72
CA GLY A 44 -4.41 6.41 -0.24
C GLY A 44 -5.80 7.01 -0.46
N SER A 45 -6.60 6.43 -1.35
CA SER A 45 -7.86 7.04 -1.78
C SER A 45 -9.07 6.47 -1.07
N ALA A 46 -10.16 7.26 -1.02
CA ALA A 46 -11.42 6.86 -0.38
C ALA A 46 -12.07 5.62 -1.03
N ASP A 47 -11.63 5.30 -2.24
CA ASP A 47 -12.03 4.16 -3.04
C ASP A 47 -10.90 3.14 -3.24
N GLY A 48 -9.79 3.25 -2.51
CA GLY A 48 -8.66 2.32 -2.60
C GLY A 48 -9.07 0.86 -2.36
N ILE A 49 -8.28 -0.07 -2.91
CA ILE A 49 -8.52 -1.49 -2.73
C ILE A 49 -7.93 -1.92 -1.39
N ALA A 50 -8.80 -2.30 -0.45
CA ALA A 50 -8.44 -2.74 0.88
C ALA A 50 -8.26 -4.26 0.96
N LEU A 51 -7.27 -4.70 1.73
CA LEU A 51 -7.02 -6.10 2.08
C LEU A 51 -7.40 -6.32 3.54
N VAL A 52 -8.28 -7.29 3.79
CA VAL A 52 -8.85 -7.56 5.12
C VAL A 52 -8.69 -9.03 5.47
N PRO A 53 -8.12 -9.40 6.63
CA PRO A 53 -8.04 -10.79 7.05
C PRO A 53 -9.44 -11.37 7.24
N ALA A 54 -9.67 -12.59 6.74
CA ALA A 54 -10.93 -13.31 6.85
C ALA A 54 -10.75 -14.62 7.65
N PRO A 55 -10.39 -14.56 8.95
CA PRO A 55 -10.05 -15.74 9.74
C PRO A 55 -11.24 -16.69 9.99
N ARG A 56 -12.46 -16.23 9.71
CA ARG A 56 -13.70 -17.03 9.77
C ARG A 56 -14.07 -17.65 8.42
N ASN A 57 -13.23 -17.51 7.40
CA ASN A 57 -13.44 -18.19 6.12
C ASN A 57 -13.36 -19.71 6.35
N PRO A 58 -14.39 -20.49 5.95
CA PRO A 58 -14.45 -21.93 6.22
C PRO A 58 -13.43 -22.76 5.43
N PHE A 59 -12.84 -22.21 4.37
CA PHE A 59 -11.94 -22.91 3.46
C PHE A 59 -10.46 -22.63 3.74
N ASP A 60 -10.14 -21.41 4.19
CA ASP A 60 -8.77 -21.01 4.50
C ASP A 60 -8.73 -20.03 5.68
N LYS A 61 -8.11 -20.45 6.79
CA LYS A 61 -7.93 -19.61 7.99
C LYS A 61 -7.03 -18.40 7.76
N ASN A 62 -6.21 -18.43 6.70
CA ASN A 62 -5.34 -17.34 6.29
C ASN A 62 -5.95 -16.50 5.16
N ALA A 63 -7.21 -16.73 4.80
CA ALA A 63 -7.85 -16.00 3.70
C ALA A 63 -7.73 -14.48 3.90
N VAL A 64 -7.43 -13.77 2.83
CA VAL A 64 -7.40 -12.31 2.79
C VAL A 64 -8.44 -11.85 1.78
N ALA A 65 -9.50 -11.23 2.29
CA ALA A 65 -10.58 -10.65 1.50
C ALA A 65 -10.12 -9.33 0.86
N VAL A 66 -10.60 -9.07 -0.36
CA VAL A 66 -10.32 -7.87 -1.15
C VAL A 66 -11.59 -7.04 -1.21
N PHE A 67 -11.49 -5.79 -0.79
CA PHE A 67 -12.60 -4.85 -0.74
C PHE A 67 -12.33 -3.61 -1.58
N VAL A 68 -13.39 -3.05 -2.18
CA VAL A 68 -13.41 -1.66 -2.66
C VAL A 68 -14.56 -0.95 -1.98
N ARG A 69 -14.26 0.14 -1.27
CA ARG A 69 -15.21 0.80 -0.37
C ARG A 69 -15.77 -0.23 0.62
N ARG A 70 -17.08 -0.51 0.58
CA ARG A 70 -17.77 -1.51 1.42
C ARG A 70 -18.01 -2.86 0.72
N HIS A 71 -17.57 -3.00 -0.52
CA HIS A 71 -17.92 -4.12 -1.37
C HIS A 71 -16.81 -5.17 -1.37
N HIS A 72 -17.12 -6.38 -0.91
CA HIS A 72 -16.24 -7.54 -0.99
C HIS A 72 -16.25 -8.06 -2.43
N ILE A 73 -15.10 -8.06 -3.09
CA ILE A 73 -14.98 -8.36 -4.53
C ILE A 73 -14.18 -9.63 -4.83
N GLY A 74 -13.60 -10.27 -3.82
CA GLY A 74 -12.88 -11.54 -3.97
C GLY A 74 -11.83 -11.73 -2.88
N TYR A 75 -10.90 -12.65 -3.12
CA TYR A 75 -9.82 -12.99 -2.18
C TYR A 75 -8.45 -12.95 -2.86
N LEU A 76 -7.39 -12.74 -2.08
CA LEU A 76 -6.05 -13.08 -2.55
C LEU A 76 -5.96 -14.58 -2.84
N PRO A 77 -5.15 -14.99 -3.85
CA PRO A 77 -4.75 -16.39 -4.01
C PRO A 77 -4.20 -16.99 -2.71
N ALA A 78 -4.50 -18.26 -2.44
CA ALA A 78 -4.24 -18.89 -1.14
C ALA A 78 -2.74 -18.92 -0.76
N ASP A 79 -1.86 -19.12 -1.74
CA ASP A 79 -0.40 -19.06 -1.57
C ASP A 79 0.06 -17.68 -1.10
N LEU A 80 -0.48 -16.61 -1.69
CA LEU A 80 -0.20 -15.24 -1.26
C LEU A 80 -0.90 -14.92 0.06
N ALA A 81 -2.13 -15.39 0.28
CA ALA A 81 -2.84 -15.20 1.53
C ALA A 81 -2.05 -15.76 2.72
N GLN A 82 -1.40 -16.92 2.58
CA GLN A 82 -0.50 -17.47 3.60
C GLN A 82 0.67 -16.54 3.95
N VAL A 83 1.25 -15.86 2.96
CA VAL A 83 2.37 -14.93 3.16
C VAL A 83 1.88 -13.61 3.77
N TRP A 84 0.74 -13.11 3.33
CA TRP A 84 0.25 -11.76 3.63
C TRP A 84 -0.64 -11.66 4.86
N CYS A 85 -1.36 -12.72 5.21
CA CYS A 85 -2.38 -12.69 6.27
C CYS A 85 -1.80 -12.23 7.61
N ARG A 86 -0.61 -12.70 7.99
CA ARG A 86 0.01 -12.31 9.27
C ARG A 86 0.25 -10.81 9.34
N THR A 87 0.80 -10.25 8.27
CA THR A 87 1.17 -8.83 8.21
C THR A 87 -0.07 -7.95 8.17
N ILE A 88 -1.06 -8.30 7.36
CA ILE A 88 -2.33 -7.55 7.30
C ILE A 88 -3.06 -7.63 8.65
N LYS A 89 -3.07 -8.81 9.30
CA LYS A 89 -3.69 -8.97 10.61
C LYS A 89 -3.04 -8.08 11.67
N ALA A 90 -1.70 -8.04 11.71
CA ALA A 90 -0.98 -7.17 12.63
C ALA A 90 -1.30 -5.69 12.39
N ALA A 91 -1.46 -5.27 11.13
CA ALA A 91 -1.91 -3.92 10.78
C ALA A 91 -3.31 -3.63 11.35
N CYS A 92 -4.28 -4.51 11.07
CA CYS A 92 -5.66 -4.32 11.53
C CYS A 92 -5.78 -4.33 13.06
N GLU A 93 -4.99 -5.16 13.76
CA GLU A 93 -4.94 -5.18 15.23
C GLU A 93 -4.42 -3.86 15.83
N GLN A 94 -3.66 -3.09 15.06
CA GLN A 94 -3.17 -1.76 15.44
C GLN A 94 -4.08 -0.62 14.94
N GLY A 95 -5.26 -0.94 14.38
CA GLY A 95 -6.18 0.05 13.84
C GLY A 95 -5.86 0.53 12.42
N TYR A 96 -4.93 -0.12 11.74
CA TYR A 96 -4.52 0.23 10.39
C TYR A 96 -5.29 -0.56 9.33
N MET A 97 -5.75 0.13 8.30
CA MET A 97 -6.23 -0.50 7.07
C MET A 97 -5.03 -0.74 6.13
N VAL A 98 -5.10 -1.79 5.31
CA VAL A 98 -4.09 -2.06 4.29
C VAL A 98 -4.72 -1.83 2.94
N THR A 99 -4.32 -0.78 2.22
CA THR A 99 -4.76 -0.58 0.83
C THR A 99 -3.60 -0.73 -0.14
N VAL A 100 -3.92 -1.20 -1.35
CA VAL A 100 -2.95 -1.50 -2.40
C VAL A 100 -3.36 -0.87 -3.71
N GLN A 101 -2.39 -0.66 -4.58
CA GLN A 101 -2.69 -0.29 -5.95
C GLN A 101 -3.31 -1.48 -6.67
N GLY A 102 -4.36 -1.22 -7.44
CA GLY A 102 -4.93 -2.23 -8.30
C GLY A 102 -5.83 -1.66 -9.36
N ARG A 103 -6.44 -2.57 -10.09
CA ARG A 103 -7.19 -2.30 -11.30
C ARG A 103 -8.34 -3.27 -11.40
N ILE A 104 -9.51 -2.75 -11.73
CA ILE A 104 -10.70 -3.57 -11.97
C ILE A 104 -11.12 -3.32 -13.40
N TRP A 105 -11.14 -4.39 -14.17
CA TRP A 105 -11.89 -4.43 -15.43
C TRP A 105 -13.22 -5.14 -15.18
N ALA A 106 -14.31 -4.58 -15.68
CA ALA A 106 -15.59 -5.24 -15.61
C ALA A 106 -16.51 -4.89 -16.78
N ARG A 107 -17.40 -5.83 -17.13
CA ARG A 107 -18.53 -5.59 -18.04
C ARG A 107 -19.80 -6.25 -17.55
N SER A 108 -20.93 -5.59 -17.77
CA SER A 108 -22.25 -6.20 -17.62
C SER A 108 -22.46 -7.27 -18.68
N ARG A 109 -22.98 -8.43 -18.29
CA ARG A 109 -23.42 -9.49 -19.22
C ARG A 109 -24.94 -9.54 -19.38
N GLY A 110 -25.65 -8.54 -18.87
CA GLY A 110 -27.11 -8.56 -18.73
C GLY A 110 -27.58 -9.51 -17.61
N GLY A 111 -28.85 -9.40 -17.23
CA GLY A 111 -29.46 -10.25 -16.20
C GLY A 111 -28.79 -10.15 -14.81
N GLY A 112 -28.13 -9.02 -14.51
CA GLY A 112 -27.41 -8.80 -13.26
C GLY A 112 -26.06 -9.53 -13.13
N ARG A 113 -25.59 -10.19 -14.19
CA ARG A 113 -24.28 -10.86 -14.23
C ARG A 113 -23.17 -9.92 -14.64
N VAL A 114 -22.00 -10.07 -14.04
CA VAL A 114 -20.82 -9.25 -14.35
C VAL A 114 -19.66 -10.17 -14.70
N SER A 115 -18.94 -9.84 -15.77
CA SER A 115 -17.59 -10.37 -15.95
C SER A 115 -16.65 -9.39 -15.27
N THR A 116 -15.84 -9.86 -14.34
CA THR A 116 -14.88 -9.02 -13.61
C THR A 116 -13.51 -9.66 -13.68
N ARG A 117 -12.48 -8.81 -13.72
CA ARG A 117 -11.10 -9.17 -13.45
C ARG A 117 -10.50 -8.10 -12.53
N VAL A 118 -10.04 -8.51 -11.36
CA VAL A 118 -9.33 -7.63 -10.43
C VAL A 118 -7.86 -8.00 -10.40
N THR A 119 -7.02 -7.00 -10.62
CA THR A 119 -5.55 -7.14 -10.62
C THR A 119 -4.94 -6.21 -9.58
N LEU A 120 -4.12 -6.75 -8.70
CA LEU A 120 -3.42 -6.00 -7.65
C LEU A 120 -1.94 -5.89 -7.97
N SER A 121 -1.33 -4.79 -7.54
CA SER A 121 0.11 -4.57 -7.61
C SER A 121 0.67 -4.65 -6.20
N LEU A 122 1.20 -5.82 -5.84
CA LEU A 122 1.77 -6.08 -4.52
C LEU A 122 3.30 -5.98 -4.59
N PRO A 123 3.99 -5.44 -3.57
CA PRO A 123 5.44 -5.57 -3.44
C PRO A 123 5.86 -7.06 -3.33
N GLU A 124 7.03 -7.41 -3.89
CA GLU A 124 7.50 -8.80 -4.08
C GLU A 124 7.83 -9.59 -2.81
N SER A 125 7.65 -9.04 -1.61
CA SER A 125 7.83 -9.81 -0.38
C SER A 125 6.83 -9.36 0.68
N GLY A 126 6.36 -10.32 1.49
CA GLY A 126 5.52 -10.07 2.67
C GLY A 126 6.16 -9.17 3.75
N SER A 127 7.31 -8.55 3.46
CA SER A 127 7.95 -7.44 4.18
C SER A 127 7.22 -6.11 3.97
N LEU A 128 5.89 -6.11 4.04
CA LEU A 128 5.14 -4.84 4.16
C LEU A 128 5.39 -4.16 5.52
N TRP A 129 5.93 -4.89 6.50
CA TRP A 129 6.05 -4.40 7.85
C TRP A 129 7.41 -3.76 8.08
N PRO A 130 7.47 -2.46 8.36
CA PRO A 130 8.70 -1.84 8.83
C PRO A 130 9.10 -2.47 10.17
N ALA A 131 10.40 -2.58 10.44
CA ALA A 131 10.90 -3.11 11.70
C ALA A 131 10.61 -2.18 12.89
N ASN A 132 10.21 -0.95 12.62
CA ASN A 132 9.86 0.07 13.60
C ASN A 132 8.36 0.44 13.54
N ALA A 133 7.85 1.14 14.55
CA ALA A 133 6.43 1.42 14.68
C ALA A 133 5.95 2.44 13.63
N TYR A 134 4.65 2.39 13.30
CA TYR A 134 4.02 3.46 12.54
C TYR A 134 3.87 4.71 13.41
N PRO A 135 3.88 5.93 12.83
CA PRO A 135 3.57 7.14 13.57
C PRO A 135 2.14 7.07 14.13
N ASP A 136 1.94 7.75 15.26
CA ASP A 136 0.59 8.03 15.76
C ASP A 136 -0.12 9.03 14.82
N GLY A 137 -1.41 8.79 14.57
CA GLY A 137 -2.26 9.65 13.73
C GLY A 137 -2.30 9.26 12.25
N ASP A 138 -2.96 10.07 11.43
CA ASP A 138 -3.09 9.85 9.99
C ASP A 138 -1.76 10.07 9.29
N PHE A 139 -1.43 9.22 8.33
CA PHE A 139 -0.25 9.37 7.49
C PHE A 139 -0.43 8.82 6.08
N GLY A 140 0.29 9.41 5.12
CA GLY A 140 0.39 8.91 3.75
C GLY A 140 1.75 8.26 3.49
N ILE A 141 1.78 7.04 2.91
CA ILE A 141 3.05 6.42 2.50
C ILE A 141 3.43 6.81 1.08
N LEU A 142 4.64 7.36 0.91
CA LEU A 142 5.21 7.65 -0.40
C LEU A 142 5.91 6.39 -0.96
N SER A 143 5.23 5.67 -1.85
CA SER A 143 5.84 4.56 -2.58
C SER A 143 6.66 5.02 -3.78
N GLY A 144 7.93 4.62 -3.86
CA GLY A 144 8.80 4.72 -5.04
C GLY A 144 10.29 4.82 -4.69
N ASP A 145 11.17 4.78 -5.69
CA ASP A 145 12.65 4.87 -5.57
C ASP A 145 13.16 6.27 -5.13
N TYR A 146 12.37 7.03 -4.39
CA TYR A 146 12.59 8.45 -4.12
C TYR A 146 13.63 8.71 -3.02
N LEU A 147 13.80 7.75 -2.11
CA LEU A 147 14.79 7.82 -1.04
C LEU A 147 16.09 7.16 -1.48
N ARG A 148 16.93 7.93 -2.18
CA ARG A 148 18.21 7.42 -2.70
C ARG A 148 19.35 7.53 -1.68
N LYS A 149 19.39 8.59 -0.87
CA LYS A 149 20.37 8.83 0.22
C LYS A 149 19.86 9.89 1.23
N VAL A 150 20.07 9.66 2.52
CA VAL A 150 19.96 10.69 3.58
C VAL A 150 21.34 11.34 3.75
N THR A 151 21.39 12.67 3.87
CA THR A 151 22.66 13.37 4.16
C THR A 151 22.98 13.28 5.65
N GLN A 152 24.25 13.11 5.99
CA GLN A 152 24.75 12.99 7.38
C GLN A 152 24.34 11.72 8.15
N ALA A 153 23.89 10.64 7.48
CA ALA A 153 23.60 9.36 8.14
C ALA A 153 24.79 8.81 8.97
N SER A 154 26.03 9.16 8.60
CA SER A 154 27.24 8.83 9.37
C SER A 154 27.29 9.45 10.78
N ARG A 155 26.59 10.56 11.01
CA ARG A 155 26.44 11.17 12.35
C ARG A 155 25.42 10.46 13.23
N HIS A 156 24.61 9.58 12.65
CA HIS A 156 23.56 8.83 13.33
C HIS A 156 23.78 7.31 13.21
N GLN A 157 25.02 6.88 12.96
CA GLN A 157 25.36 5.45 12.81
C GLN A 157 24.91 4.63 14.02
N ASP A 158 25.10 5.15 15.24
CA ASP A 158 24.71 4.47 16.48
C ASP A 158 23.20 4.19 16.55
N ALA A 159 22.37 5.10 16.03
CA ALA A 159 20.92 4.93 15.97
C ALA A 159 20.48 3.99 14.83
N LEU A 160 21.30 3.83 13.79
CA LEU A 160 20.98 3.01 12.61
C LEU A 160 21.50 1.58 12.71
N ILE A 161 22.49 1.29 13.57
CA ILE A 161 23.08 -0.05 13.73
C ILE A 161 22.02 -1.10 14.06
N ALA A 162 21.09 -0.80 14.98
CA ALA A 162 20.00 -1.69 15.39
C ALA A 162 19.06 -2.10 14.24
N TRP A 163 19.08 -1.34 13.15
CA TRP A 163 18.19 -1.47 12.01
C TRP A 163 18.87 -1.94 10.72
N THR A 164 20.18 -2.23 10.77
CA THR A 164 20.95 -2.70 9.62
C THR A 164 20.33 -3.95 8.99
N GLY A 165 20.10 -3.92 7.67
CA GLY A 165 19.50 -5.03 6.92
C GLY A 165 17.99 -5.20 7.10
N LYS A 166 17.34 -4.36 7.91
CA LYS A 166 15.90 -4.36 8.12
C LYS A 166 15.23 -3.29 7.28
N ASP A 167 14.00 -3.57 6.91
CA ASP A 167 13.10 -2.70 6.18
C ASP A 167 12.47 -1.71 7.19
N LEU A 168 12.65 -0.38 7.03
CA LEU A 168 12.24 0.63 8.01
C LEU A 168 11.28 1.67 7.46
N LEU A 169 10.35 2.08 8.31
CA LEU A 169 9.52 3.25 8.11
C LEU A 169 10.32 4.51 8.40
N VAL A 170 10.27 5.47 7.48
CA VAL A 170 10.93 6.76 7.69
C VAL A 170 9.89 7.85 7.61
N GLU A 171 9.57 8.50 8.72
CA GLU A 171 8.74 9.70 8.69
C GLU A 171 9.50 10.85 8.01
N LEU A 172 8.82 11.60 7.14
CA LEU A 172 9.33 12.81 6.53
C LEU A 172 8.65 14.02 7.17
N ARG A 173 9.44 14.83 7.89
CA ARG A 173 8.98 16.07 8.52
C ARG A 173 9.74 17.25 7.96
N ASP A 174 9.03 18.31 7.60
CA ASP A 174 9.68 19.59 7.32
C ASP A 174 10.22 20.17 8.63
N ILE A 175 11.54 20.36 8.68
CA ILE A 175 12.22 21.03 9.79
C ILE A 175 13.04 22.15 9.16
N ASP A 176 12.68 23.39 9.47
CA ASP A 176 13.32 24.61 8.98
C ASP A 176 13.39 24.71 7.45
N GLY A 177 12.32 24.34 6.75
CA GLY A 177 12.20 24.42 5.29
C GLY A 177 12.93 23.29 4.57
N ARG A 178 13.29 22.22 5.29
CA ARG A 178 13.94 21.04 4.71
C ARG A 178 13.33 19.76 5.27
N LEU A 179 12.97 18.87 4.35
CA LEU A 179 12.51 17.53 4.72
C LEU A 179 13.62 16.75 5.43
N ASN A 180 13.30 16.28 6.61
CA ASN A 180 14.12 15.41 7.44
C ASN A 180 13.50 14.02 7.50
N ALA A 181 14.37 13.01 7.49
CA ALA A 181 14.04 11.64 7.78
C ALA A 181 14.02 11.44 9.30
N LEU A 182 12.94 10.87 9.82
CA LEU A 182 12.76 10.50 11.22
C LEU A 182 12.51 9.00 11.29
N ILE A 183 13.09 8.33 12.28
CA ILE A 183 12.81 6.94 12.63
C ILE A 183 12.31 6.95 14.06
N ASP A 184 11.10 6.46 14.30
CA ASP A 184 10.42 6.50 15.61
C ASP A 184 10.42 7.92 16.23
N GLY A 185 10.17 8.94 15.40
CA GLY A 185 10.17 10.34 15.81
C GLY A 185 11.57 10.95 16.06
N ILE A 186 12.64 10.17 15.91
CA ILE A 186 14.03 10.65 16.07
C ILE A 186 14.56 11.11 14.71
N PRO A 187 14.96 12.38 14.55
CA PRO A 187 15.59 12.86 13.32
C PRO A 187 16.92 12.13 13.07
N VAL A 188 17.01 11.47 11.90
CA VAL A 188 18.23 10.81 11.42
C VAL A 188 18.93 11.62 10.31
N GLY A 189 18.37 12.79 9.99
CA GLY A 189 19.01 13.82 9.18
C GLY A 189 18.18 14.34 8.02
N PRO A 190 18.61 15.45 7.40
CA PRO A 190 17.92 16.03 6.25
C PRO A 190 18.09 15.16 5.01
N LEU A 191 17.09 15.20 4.13
CA LEU A 191 17.18 14.63 2.79
C LEU A 191 18.23 15.38 1.95
N THR A 192 18.79 14.67 0.96
CA THR A 192 19.58 15.32 -0.10
C THR A 192 18.71 16.34 -0.84
N LYS A 193 19.34 17.36 -1.45
CA LYS A 193 18.62 18.39 -2.23
C LYS A 193 17.73 17.77 -3.32
N ALA A 194 18.26 16.80 -4.07
CA ALA A 194 17.49 16.12 -5.12
C ALA A 194 16.24 15.38 -4.58
N SER A 195 16.38 14.66 -3.45
CA SER A 195 15.22 14.00 -2.81
C SER A 195 14.24 15.02 -2.22
N HIS A 196 14.73 16.11 -1.62
CA HIS A 196 13.88 17.18 -1.11
C HIS A 196 13.06 17.84 -2.22
N ASP A 197 13.70 18.30 -3.30
CA ASP A 197 13.03 19.00 -4.40
C ASP A 197 11.95 18.10 -5.06
N THR A 198 12.17 16.79 -5.07
CA THR A 198 11.22 15.80 -5.59
C THR A 198 10.02 15.58 -4.66
N LEU A 199 10.26 15.56 -3.34
CA LEU A 199 9.27 15.13 -2.34
C LEU A 199 8.54 16.31 -1.68
N ALA A 200 9.16 17.48 -1.54
CA ALA A 200 8.59 18.64 -0.87
C ALA A 200 7.23 19.09 -1.45
N PRO A 201 7.01 19.15 -2.77
CA PRO A 201 5.70 19.50 -3.33
C PRO A 201 4.60 18.50 -2.95
N ARG A 202 4.98 17.23 -2.76
CA ARG A 202 4.07 16.16 -2.35
C ARG A 202 3.79 16.25 -0.86
N VAL A 203 4.80 16.56 -0.04
CA VAL A 203 4.66 16.67 1.42
C VAL A 203 3.84 17.91 1.84
N ALA A 204 3.90 19.01 1.09
CA ALA A 204 3.22 20.26 1.43
C ALA A 204 1.69 20.28 1.18
N THR A 205 1.14 19.32 0.45
CA THR A 205 -0.25 19.35 -0.06
C THR A 205 -1.28 18.58 0.78
N THR A 206 -0.85 17.80 1.78
CA THR A 206 -1.75 16.97 2.59
C THR A 206 -1.32 16.99 4.05
N GLN A 207 -2.22 17.34 4.97
CA GLN A 207 -2.02 17.16 6.41
C GLN A 207 -2.78 15.91 6.89
N PRO A 208 -2.27 15.15 7.87
CA PRO A 208 -0.96 15.20 8.51
C PRO A 208 -0.03 14.04 8.06
N THR A 209 1.28 14.25 8.25
CA THR A 209 2.40 13.29 8.28
C THR A 209 2.63 12.38 7.04
N TYR A 210 3.80 12.53 6.41
CA TYR A 210 4.25 11.62 5.35
C TYR A 210 5.23 10.60 5.89
N VAL A 211 5.03 9.36 5.48
CA VAL A 211 5.97 8.28 5.72
C VAL A 211 6.66 7.97 4.40
N GLY A 212 7.94 8.33 4.31
CA GLY A 212 8.86 7.77 3.34
C GLY A 212 8.82 6.25 3.47
N GLY A 213 8.56 5.57 2.34
CA GLY A 213 8.35 4.13 2.32
C GLY A 213 9.48 3.32 2.95
N ILE A 214 9.32 2.01 2.94
CA ILE A 214 10.26 1.09 3.57
C ILE A 214 11.69 1.25 3.00
N VAL A 215 12.62 1.72 3.84
CA VAL A 215 14.05 1.87 3.52
C VAL A 215 14.82 0.74 4.18
N ARG A 216 15.52 -0.06 3.38
CA ARG A 216 16.57 -0.95 3.91
C ARG A 216 17.89 -0.18 3.98
N PRO A 217 18.61 -0.16 5.12
CA PRO A 217 19.95 0.42 5.23
C PRO A 217 21.04 -0.34 4.45
N THR A 218 20.78 -0.75 3.20
CA THR A 218 21.75 -1.31 2.24
C THR A 218 21.38 -1.05 0.76
N GLY A 219 20.41 -0.16 0.47
CA GLY A 219 20.23 0.41 -0.89
C GLY A 219 19.11 -0.19 -1.74
N THR A 220 18.01 -0.64 -1.14
CA THR A 220 16.82 -1.07 -1.90
C THR A 220 15.56 -0.58 -1.17
N THR A 221 14.59 -0.02 -1.90
CA THR A 221 13.40 0.67 -1.35
C THR A 221 12.14 0.01 -1.88
N SER A 222 11.13 -0.26 -1.05
CA SER A 222 9.68 -0.20 -1.41
C SER A 222 8.74 -0.70 -0.32
N VAL A 223 7.56 -0.03 -0.21
CA VAL A 223 6.17 -0.55 -0.03
C VAL A 223 5.25 0.64 0.35
N ALA A 224 3.97 0.63 -0.07
CA ALA A 224 2.89 1.51 0.43
C ALA A 224 1.82 0.75 1.24
N LEU A 225 1.32 1.41 2.29
CA LEU A 225 0.19 1.08 3.15
C LEU A 225 -0.55 2.40 3.45
N GLU A 226 -1.87 2.40 3.41
CA GLU A 226 -2.70 3.57 3.73
C GLU A 226 -3.52 3.30 4.99
N VAL A 227 -3.43 4.21 5.95
CA VAL A 227 -4.29 4.21 7.12
C VAL A 227 -5.38 5.25 6.94
N ARG A 228 -6.64 4.82 7.07
CA ARG A 228 -7.76 5.71 7.36
C ARG A 228 -8.43 5.24 8.64
N ALA A 229 -8.60 6.17 9.58
CA ALA A 229 -9.59 6.09 10.65
C ALA A 229 -10.97 6.56 10.14
#